data_AF-A0A2X1NNY8-F1
#
_entry.id   AF-A0A2X1NNY8-F1
#
_cell.length_a   1.000
_cell.length_b   1.000
_cell.length_c   1.000
_cell.angle_alpha   90.00
_cell.angle_beta   90.00
_cell.angle_gamma   90.00
#
_symmetry.space_group_name_H-M   'P 1'
#
loop_
_entity.id
_entity.type
_entity.pdbx_description
1 polymer ?
#
loop_
_entity_poly.entity_id
_entity_poly.type
_entity_poly.pdbx_seq_one_letter_code
_entity_poly.pdbx_strand_id
1 'polypeptide(L)'
;MTIYTLSHGSLKLDVSDQGGVIEGFWRDTTPLLRPGKKSGVATDASCFPLVPFANRVSGNRFVWQGREYQLQPNVEWDAHYLHGDGWLGEWQCVSHSDDSLCLVYEHRSGVYHYRVSQAFHLTADTLTVTLSVTNQGAETLPFGTGWHPLFSVVAANADSGTGERLLAGAGAVAGG
;
A
#
# COMPACT_ATOMS: atom_id res chain seq x y z
N MET A 1 17.12 -4.06 1.90
CA MET A 1 16.27 -2.94 1.44
C MET A 1 16.79 -2.41 0.12
N THR A 2 15.96 -2.49 -0.91
CA THR A 2 16.20 -1.97 -2.26
C THR A 2 15.19 -0.87 -2.54
N ILE A 3 15.64 0.22 -3.16
CA ILE A 3 14.77 1.28 -3.68
C ILE A 3 14.78 1.23 -5.20
N TYR A 4 13.60 1.07 -5.79
CA TYR A 4 13.36 1.14 -7.22
C TYR A 4 12.88 2.55 -7.56
N THR A 5 13.56 3.22 -8.48
CA THR A 5 13.13 4.52 -9.00
C THR A 5 12.49 4.33 -10.37
N LEU A 6 11.31 4.95 -10.56
CA LEU A 6 10.63 5.12 -11.84
C LEU A 6 10.59 6.60 -12.21
N SER A 7 10.61 6.90 -13.49
CA SER A 7 10.42 8.25 -14.01
C SER A 7 9.73 8.24 -15.37
N HIS A 8 8.83 9.20 -15.57
CA HIS A 8 8.26 9.48 -16.89
C HIS A 8 7.98 11.00 -17.01
N GLY A 9 8.68 11.69 -17.91
CA GLY A 9 8.62 13.15 -17.98
C GLY A 9 9.06 13.81 -16.67
N SER A 10 8.22 14.68 -16.11
CA SER A 10 8.46 15.35 -14.83
C SER A 10 8.12 14.50 -13.59
N LEU A 11 7.46 13.36 -13.77
CA LEU A 11 7.08 12.50 -12.64
C LEU A 11 8.21 11.56 -12.25
N LYS A 12 8.43 11.43 -10.94
CA LYS A 12 9.37 10.49 -10.33
C LYS A 12 8.71 9.75 -9.18
N LEU A 13 8.93 8.45 -9.10
CA LEU A 13 8.46 7.57 -8.02
C LEU A 13 9.63 6.79 -7.43
N ASP A 14 9.76 6.75 -6.11
CA ASP A 14 10.63 5.82 -5.41
C ASP A 14 9.76 4.78 -4.68
N VAL A 15 10.06 3.49 -4.84
CA VAL A 15 9.35 2.36 -4.20
C VAL A 15 10.37 1.46 -3.49
N SER A 16 10.06 1.00 -2.29
CA SER A 16 10.90 0.07 -1.51
C SER A 16 10.38 -1.37 -1.57
N ASP A 17 11.30 -2.34 -1.54
CA ASP A 17 10.95 -3.75 -1.31
C ASP A 17 10.45 -4.03 0.12
N GLN A 18 10.82 -3.21 1.10
CA GLN A 18 10.33 -3.34 2.47
C GLN A 18 8.91 -2.76 2.55
N GLY A 19 7.94 -3.62 2.86
CA GLY A 19 6.52 -3.28 2.93
C GLY A 19 5.86 -2.94 1.58
N GLY A 20 6.60 -3.02 0.46
CA GLY A 20 6.08 -2.62 -0.85
C GLY A 20 5.64 -1.15 -0.88
N VAL A 21 6.34 -0.30 -0.12
CA VAL A 21 5.92 1.07 0.15
C VAL A 21 6.43 2.04 -0.92
N ILE A 22 5.66 3.09 -1.19
CA ILE A 22 6.16 4.27 -1.90
C ILE A 22 7.00 5.07 -0.90
N GLU A 23 8.25 5.37 -1.24
CA GLU A 23 9.16 6.23 -0.47
C GLU A 23 9.18 7.67 -0.99
N GLY A 24 8.57 7.92 -2.14
CA GLY A 24 8.16 9.26 -2.53
C GLY A 24 7.61 9.33 -3.94
N PHE A 25 6.83 10.37 -4.18
CA PHE A 25 6.22 10.67 -5.46
C PHE A 25 6.30 12.17 -5.70
N TRP A 26 6.94 12.57 -6.80
CA TRP A 26 7.25 13.96 -7.10
C TRP A 26 6.83 14.33 -8.52
N ARG A 27 6.53 15.62 -8.69
CA ARG A 27 6.60 16.31 -9.98
C ARG A 27 7.71 17.35 -9.90
N ASP A 28 8.74 17.19 -10.72
CA ASP A 28 9.99 17.93 -10.61
C ASP A 28 10.55 17.84 -9.17
N THR A 29 10.62 18.96 -8.45
CA THR A 29 11.05 19.02 -7.05
C THR A 29 9.89 19.03 -6.05
N THR A 30 8.63 19.09 -6.52
CA THR A 30 7.45 19.23 -5.66
C THR A 30 6.97 17.85 -5.18
N PRO A 31 6.94 17.58 -3.86
CA PRO A 31 6.47 16.31 -3.33
C PRO A 31 4.94 16.22 -3.37
N LEU A 32 4.41 15.28 -4.15
CA LEU A 32 2.97 14.99 -4.24
C LEU A 32 2.48 14.14 -3.06
N LEU A 33 3.37 13.28 -2.54
CA LEU A 33 3.21 12.60 -1.24
C LEU A 33 4.30 13.06 -0.27
N ARG A 34 4.04 12.94 1.03
CA ARG A 34 5.04 13.17 2.08
C ARG A 34 6.28 12.33 1.75
N PRO A 35 7.48 12.91 1.60
CA PRO A 35 8.70 12.13 1.36
C PRO A 35 8.92 11.11 2.47
N GLY A 36 9.12 9.85 2.10
CA GLY A 36 9.43 8.77 3.01
C GLY A 36 10.85 8.88 3.56
N LYS A 37 11.07 8.31 4.74
CA LYS A 37 12.40 8.33 5.38
C LYS A 37 13.35 7.25 4.88
N LYS A 38 12.88 6.29 4.06
CA LYS A 38 13.68 5.14 3.62
C LYS A 38 14.27 4.37 4.81
N SER A 39 13.48 4.21 5.88
CA SER A 39 13.90 3.58 7.14
C SER A 39 13.62 2.08 7.20
N GLY A 40 12.88 1.54 6.22
CA GLY A 40 12.32 0.18 6.27
C GLY A 40 11.06 0.07 7.15
N VAL A 41 10.60 1.16 7.76
CA VAL A 41 9.38 1.21 8.57
C VAL A 41 8.26 1.84 7.76
N ALA A 42 7.20 1.09 7.48
CA ALA A 42 6.13 1.54 6.58
C ALA A 42 5.40 2.82 7.03
N THR A 43 5.28 3.07 8.34
CA THR A 43 4.67 4.31 8.87
C THR A 43 5.51 5.57 8.62
N ASP A 44 6.79 5.42 8.30
CA ASP A 44 7.70 6.50 7.89
C ASP A 44 7.71 6.73 6.38
N ALA A 45 7.08 5.87 5.58
CA ALA A 45 7.05 5.94 4.13
C ALA A 45 5.99 6.93 3.59
N SER A 46 5.89 7.09 2.28
CA SER A 46 4.87 7.95 1.65
C SER A 46 3.51 7.28 1.51
N CYS A 47 3.50 5.97 1.27
CA CYS A 47 2.27 5.17 1.13
C CYS A 47 2.62 3.69 1.30
N PHE A 48 1.75 2.91 1.93
CA PHE A 48 1.89 1.46 2.03
C PHE A 48 0.61 0.72 1.61
N PRO A 49 0.71 -0.50 1.06
CA PRO A 49 -0.44 -1.31 0.66
C PRO A 49 -1.17 -1.91 1.86
N LEU A 50 -2.47 -2.10 1.72
CA LEU A 50 -3.35 -2.74 2.70
C LEU A 50 -3.84 -4.06 2.10
N VAL A 51 -3.35 -5.20 2.61
CA VAL A 51 -3.67 -6.56 2.12
C VAL A 51 -3.36 -7.57 3.23
N PRO A 52 -4.28 -8.50 3.58
CA PRO A 52 -5.47 -8.92 2.84
C PRO A 52 -6.77 -8.18 3.22
N PHE A 53 -6.70 -7.15 4.07
CA PHE A 53 -7.80 -6.22 4.32
C PHE A 53 -7.29 -4.92 4.94
N ALA A 54 -8.14 -3.89 4.94
CA ALA A 54 -7.85 -2.59 5.54
C ALA A 54 -8.31 -2.52 7.01
N ASN A 55 -7.66 -1.63 7.77
CA ASN A 55 -7.93 -1.36 9.19
C ASN A 55 -7.89 -2.61 10.11
N ARG A 56 -8.70 -2.60 11.17
CA ARG A 56 -8.77 -3.60 12.24
C ARG A 56 -10.03 -4.43 12.11
N VAL A 57 -9.98 -5.64 12.66
CA VAL A 57 -11.17 -6.43 12.98
C VAL A 57 -11.39 -6.37 14.49
N SER A 58 -12.54 -5.84 14.91
CA SER A 58 -12.86 -5.66 16.33
C SER A 58 -12.73 -6.96 17.11
N GLY A 59 -11.97 -6.94 18.20
CA GLY A 59 -11.76 -8.12 19.06
C GLY A 59 -10.87 -9.21 18.44
N ASN A 60 -10.16 -8.91 17.35
CA ASN A 60 -9.27 -9.82 16.64
C ASN A 60 -9.93 -11.16 16.26
N ARG A 61 -11.22 -11.16 15.94
CA ARG A 61 -11.92 -12.36 15.51
C ARG A 61 -13.11 -12.07 14.62
N PHE A 62 -13.44 -13.04 13.79
CA PHE A 62 -14.63 -13.00 12.94
C PHE A 62 -15.12 -14.42 12.67
N VAL A 63 -16.40 -14.53 12.30
CA VAL A 63 -17.00 -15.79 11.83
C VAL A 63 -17.17 -15.70 10.32
N TRP A 64 -16.68 -16.70 9.61
CA TRP A 64 -16.86 -16.82 8.17
C TRP A 64 -17.28 -18.24 7.82
N GLN A 65 -18.36 -18.38 7.05
CA GLN A 65 -18.95 -19.68 6.68
C GLN A 65 -19.11 -20.65 7.86
N GLY A 66 -19.53 -20.12 9.02
CA GLY A 66 -19.77 -20.90 10.24
C GLY A 66 -18.52 -21.27 11.06
N ARG A 67 -17.32 -20.86 10.63
CA ARG A 67 -16.06 -21.06 11.35
C ARG A 67 -15.57 -19.77 11.99
N GLU A 68 -15.17 -19.84 13.25
CA GLU A 68 -14.50 -18.74 13.95
C GLU A 68 -13.00 -18.71 13.59
N TYR A 69 -12.51 -17.51 13.27
CA TYR A 69 -11.11 -17.21 13.03
C TYR A 69 -10.62 -16.18 14.03
N GLN A 70 -9.40 -16.36 14.53
CA GLN A 70 -8.76 -15.45 15.49
C GLN A 70 -7.46 -14.92 14.89
N LEU A 71 -7.26 -13.62 15.02
CA LEU A 71 -6.08 -12.87 14.59
C LEU A 71 -5.22 -12.57 15.81
N GLN A 72 -3.92 -12.37 15.60
CA GLN A 72 -2.99 -11.92 16.64
C GLN A 72 -2.47 -10.54 16.27
N PRO A 73 -2.16 -9.66 17.24
CA PRO A 73 -1.53 -8.37 16.95
C PRO A 73 -0.28 -8.54 16.08
N ASN A 74 -0.13 -7.69 15.07
CA ASN A 74 0.99 -7.75 14.11
C ASN A 74 2.00 -6.59 14.28
N VAL A 75 1.74 -5.66 15.19
CA VAL A 75 2.65 -4.56 15.57
C VAL A 75 2.63 -4.39 17.08
N GLU A 76 3.74 -3.97 17.67
CA GLU A 76 3.88 -3.86 19.14
C GLU A 76 3.02 -2.77 19.77
N TRP A 77 2.69 -1.72 19.00
CA TRP A 77 2.01 -0.53 19.48
C TRP A 77 0.48 -0.58 19.33
N ASP A 78 -0.09 -1.67 18.78
CA ASP A 78 -1.52 -1.86 18.65
C ASP A 78 -1.94 -3.24 19.19
N ALA A 79 -2.98 -3.28 20.02
CA ALA A 79 -3.55 -4.54 20.52
C ALA A 79 -4.37 -5.30 19.45
N HIS A 80 -4.60 -4.70 18.28
CA HIS A 80 -5.31 -5.33 17.18
C HIS A 80 -4.37 -5.66 16.03
N TYR A 81 -4.70 -6.74 15.32
CA TYR A 81 -4.19 -6.95 13.97
C TYR A 81 -4.63 -5.78 13.08
N LEU A 82 -3.67 -5.16 12.40
CA LEU A 82 -3.85 -3.90 11.68
C LEU A 82 -3.36 -4.03 10.25
N HIS A 83 -4.20 -3.64 9.29
CA HIS A 83 -3.80 -3.38 7.88
C HIS A 83 -3.28 -4.56 7.07
N GLY A 84 -3.34 -5.77 7.63
CA GLY A 84 -2.79 -6.93 6.94
C GLY A 84 -1.30 -7.12 7.17
N ASP A 85 -0.66 -7.90 6.32
CA ASP A 85 0.77 -8.27 6.46
C ASP A 85 1.63 -7.66 5.36
N GLY A 86 1.04 -7.26 4.22
CA GLY A 86 1.78 -6.75 3.07
C GLY A 86 2.70 -5.57 3.41
N TRP A 87 2.23 -4.63 4.24
CA TRP A 87 3.01 -3.47 4.68
C TRP A 87 4.17 -3.78 5.64
N LEU A 88 4.25 -5.00 6.18
CA LEU A 88 5.31 -5.46 7.10
C LEU A 88 6.28 -6.45 6.42
N GLY A 89 5.88 -7.05 5.30
CA GLY A 89 6.65 -8.05 4.59
C GLY A 89 7.73 -7.49 3.66
N GLU A 90 8.70 -8.32 3.31
CA GLU A 90 9.65 -8.04 2.23
C GLU A 90 9.11 -8.56 0.90
N TRP A 91 9.05 -7.68 -0.10
CA TRP A 91 8.52 -7.96 -1.43
C TRP A 91 9.66 -8.26 -2.41
N GLN A 92 9.36 -9.07 -3.43
CA GLN A 92 10.30 -9.42 -4.48
C GLN A 92 9.93 -8.67 -5.77
N CYS A 93 10.92 -8.02 -6.39
CA CYS A 93 10.73 -7.44 -7.72
C CYS A 93 10.67 -8.55 -8.77
N VAL A 94 9.63 -8.52 -9.61
CA VAL A 94 9.43 -9.47 -10.71
C VAL A 94 9.46 -8.82 -12.09
N SER A 95 9.39 -7.48 -12.16
CA SER A 95 9.55 -6.71 -13.39
C SER A 95 9.89 -5.26 -13.04
N HIS A 96 10.85 -4.66 -13.74
CA HIS A 96 11.23 -3.26 -13.56
C HIS A 96 11.71 -2.67 -14.90
N SER A 97 11.24 -1.47 -15.22
CA SER A 97 11.71 -0.62 -16.32
C SER A 97 11.72 0.85 -15.88
N ASP A 98 11.96 1.79 -16.80
CA ASP A 98 12.04 3.21 -16.47
C ASP A 98 10.73 3.77 -15.91
N ASP A 99 9.56 3.31 -16.37
CA ASP A 99 8.25 3.84 -16.00
C ASP A 99 7.33 2.83 -15.30
N SER A 100 7.78 1.58 -15.11
CA SER A 100 6.96 0.53 -14.47
C SER A 100 7.75 -0.37 -13.52
N LEU A 101 7.05 -0.83 -12.47
CA LEU A 101 7.54 -1.79 -11.48
C LEU A 101 6.43 -2.77 -11.11
N CYS A 102 6.77 -4.05 -10.93
CA CYS A 102 5.90 -5.02 -10.32
C CYS A 102 6.62 -5.73 -9.17
N LEU A 103 6.04 -5.64 -7.97
CA LEU A 103 6.49 -6.32 -6.78
C LEU A 103 5.52 -7.45 -6.42
N VAL A 104 6.02 -8.51 -5.80
CA VAL A 104 5.22 -9.64 -5.32
C VAL A 104 5.53 -9.90 -3.85
N TYR A 105 4.50 -10.27 -3.09
CA TYR A 105 4.64 -10.78 -1.73
C TYR A 105 3.82 -12.06 -1.57
N GLU A 106 4.37 -13.02 -0.83
CA GLU A 106 3.67 -14.25 -0.44
C GLU A 106 3.61 -14.35 1.09
N HIS A 107 2.39 -14.49 1.61
CA HIS A 107 2.13 -14.73 3.02
C HIS A 107 1.64 -16.16 3.23
N ARG A 108 2.29 -16.88 4.16
CA ARG A 108 2.08 -18.34 4.37
C ARG A 108 1.89 -18.70 5.85
N SER A 109 1.60 -17.72 6.70
CA SER A 109 1.38 -17.89 8.13
C SER A 109 0.06 -17.24 8.55
N GLY A 110 -0.39 -17.51 9.78
CA GLY A 110 -1.61 -16.93 10.32
C GLY A 110 -2.89 -17.44 9.65
N VAL A 111 -3.93 -16.60 9.61
CA VAL A 111 -5.26 -16.95 9.10
C VAL A 111 -5.32 -16.92 7.57
N TYR A 112 -4.68 -15.93 6.95
CA TYR A 112 -4.76 -15.68 5.52
C TYR A 112 -3.49 -16.17 4.84
N HIS A 113 -3.58 -17.10 3.89
CA HIS A 113 -2.46 -17.45 3.02
C HIS A 113 -2.73 -16.91 1.64
N TYR A 114 -1.83 -16.11 1.08
CA TYR A 114 -2.06 -15.45 -0.19
C TYR A 114 -0.77 -15.06 -0.90
N ARG A 115 -0.90 -14.91 -2.21
CA ARG A 115 0.07 -14.19 -3.04
C ARG A 115 -0.56 -12.88 -3.47
N VAL A 116 0.19 -11.80 -3.37
CA VAL A 116 -0.23 -10.48 -3.84
C VAL A 116 0.82 -9.91 -4.77
N SER A 117 0.37 -9.30 -5.87
CA SER A 117 1.21 -8.50 -6.76
C SER A 117 0.81 -7.04 -6.62
N GLN A 118 1.79 -6.15 -6.56
CA GLN A 118 1.62 -4.70 -6.57
C GLN A 118 2.35 -4.12 -7.77
N ALA A 119 1.59 -3.58 -8.73
CA ALA A 119 2.13 -3.00 -9.95
C ALA A 119 1.99 -1.47 -9.96
N PHE A 120 3.05 -0.80 -10.38
CA PHE A 120 3.19 0.64 -10.50
C PHE A 120 3.48 0.98 -11.96
N HIS A 121 2.82 2.02 -12.48
CA HIS A 121 3.07 2.53 -13.83
C HIS A 121 2.92 4.05 -13.83
N LEU A 122 3.92 4.73 -14.39
CA LEU A 122 3.91 6.17 -14.62
C LEU A 122 3.57 6.47 -16.08
N THR A 123 2.73 7.48 -16.26
CA THR A 123 2.58 8.20 -17.52
C THR A 123 3.11 9.62 -17.32
N ALA A 124 2.86 10.53 -18.27
CA ALA A 124 3.30 11.92 -18.15
C ALA A 124 2.71 12.66 -16.95
N ASP A 125 1.51 12.30 -16.50
CA ASP A 125 0.77 13.02 -15.45
C ASP A 125 0.11 12.12 -14.39
N THR A 126 0.12 10.80 -14.60
CA THR A 126 -0.61 9.84 -13.76
C THR A 126 0.30 8.74 -13.23
N LEU A 127 0.21 8.49 -11.92
CA LEU A 127 0.65 7.26 -11.28
C LEU A 127 -0.54 6.30 -11.17
N THR A 128 -0.42 5.11 -11.77
CA THR A 128 -1.35 4.01 -11.54
C THR A 128 -0.71 2.99 -10.61
N VAL A 129 -1.41 2.62 -9.54
CA VAL A 129 -1.01 1.55 -8.61
C VAL A 129 -2.14 0.52 -8.55
N THR A 130 -1.80 -0.76 -8.67
CA THR A 130 -2.77 -1.85 -8.60
C THR A 130 -2.30 -2.92 -7.63
N LEU A 131 -3.24 -3.48 -6.87
CA LEU A 131 -3.04 -4.66 -6.03
C LEU A 131 -3.89 -5.79 -6.59
N SER A 132 -3.28 -6.95 -6.80
CA SER A 132 -3.95 -8.18 -7.20
C SER A 132 -3.60 -9.27 -6.20
N VAL A 133 -4.60 -9.72 -5.44
CA VAL A 133 -4.43 -10.74 -4.39
C VAL A 133 -5.10 -12.04 -4.82
N THR A 134 -4.41 -13.16 -4.59
CA THR A 134 -4.92 -14.51 -4.82
C THR A 134 -4.85 -15.29 -3.52
N ASN A 135 -5.99 -15.82 -3.10
CA ASN A 135 -6.05 -16.74 -1.96
C ASN A 135 -5.28 -18.02 -2.28
N GLN A 136 -4.34 -18.39 -1.42
CA GLN A 136 -3.56 -19.64 -1.47
C GLN A 136 -3.85 -20.55 -0.27
N GLY A 137 -4.82 -20.19 0.56
CA GLY A 137 -5.33 -21.00 1.66
C GLY A 137 -6.26 -22.12 1.19
N ALA A 138 -6.53 -23.06 2.09
CA ALA A 138 -7.45 -24.17 1.83
C ALA A 138 -8.93 -23.76 1.87
N GLU A 139 -9.24 -22.64 2.52
CA GLU A 139 -10.60 -22.17 2.75
C GLU A 139 -10.87 -20.89 1.97
N THR A 140 -12.13 -20.67 1.58
CA THR A 140 -12.56 -19.36 1.09
C THR A 140 -12.60 -18.38 2.26
N LEU A 141 -11.97 -17.21 2.11
CA LEU A 141 -11.96 -16.13 3.10
C LEU A 141 -12.30 -14.80 2.43
N PRO A 142 -12.79 -13.79 3.18
CA PRO A 142 -13.06 -12.47 2.63
C PRO A 142 -11.75 -11.68 2.47
N PHE A 143 -11.48 -11.19 1.27
CA PHE A 143 -10.34 -10.33 0.97
C PHE A 143 -10.78 -8.91 0.64
N GLY A 144 -9.93 -7.95 0.97
CA GLY A 144 -10.03 -6.56 0.55
C GLY A 144 -8.65 -5.95 0.33
N THR A 145 -8.57 -4.91 -0.49
CA THR A 145 -7.32 -4.23 -0.78
C THR A 145 -7.48 -2.72 -0.66
N GLY A 146 -6.39 -2.02 -0.36
CA GLY A 146 -6.35 -0.57 -0.36
C GLY A 146 -4.94 -0.03 -0.21
N TRP A 147 -4.84 1.28 -0.01
CA TRP A 147 -3.57 1.99 0.20
C TRP A 147 -3.72 3.01 1.31
N HIS A 148 -2.61 3.33 1.96
CA HIS A 148 -2.55 4.34 3.02
C HIS A 148 -1.61 5.50 2.65
N PRO A 149 -2.01 6.39 1.72
CA PRO A 149 -1.18 7.52 1.29
C PRO A 149 -1.10 8.59 2.37
N LEU A 150 0.10 9.13 2.58
CA LEU A 150 0.33 10.33 3.37
C LEU A 150 0.60 11.49 2.41
N PHE A 151 -0.43 12.28 2.14
CA PHE A 151 -0.31 13.47 1.30
C PHE A 151 0.48 14.58 2.00
N SER A 152 1.29 15.30 1.24
CA SER A 152 1.92 16.53 1.71
C SER A 152 0.82 17.55 2.02
N VAL A 153 0.75 18.04 3.26
CA VAL A 153 -0.11 19.19 3.58
C VAL A 153 0.62 20.44 3.11
N VAL A 154 0.15 21.04 2.01
CA VAL A 154 0.57 22.40 1.66
C VAL A 154 -0.12 23.32 2.64
N ALA A 155 0.64 23.97 3.53
CA ALA A 155 0.11 25.10 4.28
C ALA A 155 -0.26 26.18 3.26
N ALA A 156 -1.56 26.33 2.99
CA ALA A 156 -2.02 27.47 2.23
C ALA A 156 -1.65 28.71 3.04
N ASN A 157 -0.67 29.48 2.58
CA ASN A 157 -0.61 30.88 2.97
C ASN A 157 -1.95 31.48 2.54
N ALA A 158 -2.71 31.97 3.51
CA ALA A 158 -4.01 32.59 3.28
C ALA A 158 -3.81 33.92 2.54
N ASP A 159 -3.52 33.84 1.25
CA ASP A 159 -3.53 34.96 0.31
C ASP A 159 -3.49 34.42 -1.12
N SER A 160 -4.61 33.84 -1.56
CA SER A 160 -5.16 33.91 -2.93
C SER A 160 -6.26 32.85 -3.05
N GLY A 161 -7.49 33.33 -3.21
CA GLY A 161 -8.65 32.47 -3.34
C GLY A 161 -8.63 31.70 -4.64
N THR A 162 -8.40 30.39 -4.56
CA THR A 162 -9.05 29.32 -5.34
C THR A 162 -8.67 28.01 -4.65
N GLY A 163 -9.56 27.48 -3.82
CA GLY A 163 -9.32 26.22 -3.11
C GLY A 163 -9.44 25.04 -4.07
N GLU A 164 -8.33 24.36 -4.35
CA GLU A 164 -8.36 23.04 -4.99
C GLU A 164 -8.59 21.97 -3.93
N ARG A 165 -9.69 21.23 -4.10
CA ARG A 165 -10.14 20.18 -3.20
C ARG A 165 -9.49 18.86 -3.62
N LEU A 166 -8.56 18.34 -2.82
CA LEU A 166 -8.07 16.97 -3.00
C LEU A 166 -9.19 15.98 -2.62
N LEU A 167 -9.73 15.27 -3.60
CA LEU A 167 -10.62 14.12 -3.39
C LEU A 167 -9.78 12.84 -3.48
N ALA A 168 -9.46 12.22 -2.34
CA ALA A 168 -8.92 10.86 -2.31
C ALA A 168 -10.08 9.87 -2.44
N GLY A 169 -10.26 9.29 -3.62
CA GLY A 169 -11.23 8.21 -3.86
C GLY A 169 -10.63 6.85 -3.53
N ALA A 170 -11.20 6.13 -2.57
CA ALA A 170 -10.90 4.71 -2.35
C ALA A 170 -11.66 3.89 -3.40
N GLY A 171 -10.98 3.47 -4.46
CA GLY A 171 -11.52 2.50 -5.42
C GLY A 171 -11.37 1.09 -4.88
N ALA A 172 -12.42 0.53 -4.26
CA ALA A 172 -12.52 -0.90 -4.03
C ALA A 172 -13.17 -1.54 -5.26
N VAL A 173 -12.40 -2.32 -6.02
CA VAL A 173 -13.00 -3.25 -7.01
C VAL A 173 -13.19 -4.58 -6.29
N ALA A 174 -14.44 -4.88 -5.94
CA ALA A 174 -14.83 -6.22 -5.56
C ALA A 174 -14.84 -7.08 -6.82
N GLY A 175 -13.90 -8.01 -6.95
CA GLY A 175 -13.99 -9.11 -7.91
C GLY A 175 -15.03 -10.11 -7.43
N GLY A 176 -15.99 -10.44 -8.29
CA GLY A 176 -16.99 -11.49 -8.07
C GLY A 176 -16.49 -12.89 -8.38
#